data_AF-A0A3L7LX33-F1
#
_entry.id   AF-A0A3L7LX33-F1
#
_cell.length_a   1.000
_cell.length_b   1.000
_cell.length_c   1.000
_cell.angle_alpha   90.00
_cell.angle_beta   90.00
_cell.angle_gamma   90.00
#
_symmetry.space_group_name_H-M   'P 1'
#
loop_
_entity.id
_entity.type
_entity.pdbx_description
1 polymer ?
#
loop_
_entity_poly.entity_id
_entity_poly.type
_entity_poly.pdbx_seq_one_letter_code
_entity_poly.pdbx_strand_id
1 'polypeptide(L)' 'MSDTTNPLIHPEKAAHESVLELIRAGKITNLSEIPKIFTPLIDYYGAELERIQQENKTQ' A
#
# COMPACT_ATOMS: atom_id res chain seq x y z
N MET A 1 3.97 9.27 10.60
CA MET A 1 4.33 8.50 9.39
C MET A 1 5.40 9.31 8.69
N SER A 2 6.57 8.74 8.39
CA SER A 2 7.57 9.47 7.61
C SER A 2 7.07 9.66 6.19
N ASP A 3 7.44 10.76 5.52
CA ASP A 3 7.04 11.01 4.12
C ASP A 3 7.38 9.84 3.19
N THR A 4 8.40 9.06 3.55
CA THR A 4 8.87 7.87 2.83
C THR A 4 7.94 6.66 2.89
N THR A 5 6.93 6.64 3.77
CA THR A 5 5.92 5.56 3.86
C THR A 5 4.52 6.06 3.54
N ASN A 6 4.40 7.27 2.98
CA ASN A 6 3.13 7.79 2.54
C ASN A 6 2.61 6.95 1.35
N PRO A 7 1.46 6.27 1.47
CA PRO A 7 0.92 5.42 0.41
C PRO A 7 0.59 6.19 -0.87
N LEU A 8 0.31 7.48 -0.76
CA LEU A 8 -0.07 8.35 -1.87
C LEU A 8 1.14 8.97 -2.60
N ILE A 9 2.34 8.84 -2.02
CA ILE A 9 3.61 9.35 -2.60
C ILE A 9 4.53 8.19 -3.00
N HIS A 10 4.56 7.14 -2.18
CA HIS A 10 5.41 5.95 -2.36
C HIS A 10 4.60 4.66 -2.11
N PRO A 11 3.64 4.32 -2.99
CA PRO A 11 2.71 3.18 -2.78
C PRO A 11 3.44 1.85 -2.63
N GLU A 12 4.49 1.60 -3.42
CA GLU A 12 5.29 0.36 -3.32
C GLU A 12 5.97 0.22 -1.95
N LYS A 13 6.53 1.31 -1.43
CA LYS A 13 7.23 1.31 -0.14
C LYS A 13 6.24 1.18 1.02
N ALA A 14 5.09 1.85 0.94
CA ALA A 14 4.02 1.69 1.91
C ALA A 14 3.46 0.26 1.93
N ALA A 15 3.26 -0.35 0.76
CA ALA A 15 2.82 -1.75 0.66
C ALA A 15 3.90 -2.71 1.19
N HIS A 16 5.18 -2.42 0.94
CA HIS A 16 6.30 -3.23 1.43
C HIS A 16 6.36 -3.24 2.96
N GLU A 17 6.32 -2.06 3.60
CA GLU A 17 6.32 -1.96 5.06
C GLU A 17 5.08 -2.62 5.68
N SER A 18 3.92 -2.46 5.06
CA SER A 18 2.67 -3.11 5.51
C SER A 18 2.80 -4.64 5.49
N VAL A 19 3.37 -5.21 4.42
CA VAL A 19 3.62 -6.66 4.33
C VAL A 19 4.66 -7.10 5.37
N LEU A 20 5.71 -6.33 5.60
CA LEU A 20 6.72 -6.63 6.63
C LEU A 20 6.10 -6.65 8.04
N GLU A 21 5.21 -5.71 8.35
CA GLU A 21 4.48 -5.68 9.62
C GLU A 21 3.60 -6.91 9.79
N LEU A 22 2.91 -7.35 8.73
CA LEU A 22 2.10 -8.57 8.74
C LEU A 22 2.94 -9.84 8.94
N ILE A 23 4.13 -9.91 8.33
CA ILE A 23 5.10 -11.00 8.57
C ILE A 23 5.58 -10.98 10.02
N ARG A 24 5.99 -9.81 10.54
CA ARG A 24 6.45 -9.63 11.93
C ARG A 24 5.37 -9.99 12.94
N ALA A 25 4.11 -9.72 12.62
CA ALA A 25 2.94 -10.08 13.43
C ALA A 25 2.55 -11.57 13.32
N GLY A 26 3.27 -12.36 12.52
CA GLY A 26 2.97 -13.77 12.28
C GLY A 26 1.67 -14.01 11.51
N LYS A 27 1.15 -13.00 10.81
CA LYS A 27 -0.09 -13.08 10.02
C LYS A 27 0.13 -13.67 8.64
N ILE A 28 1.34 -13.56 8.13
CA ILE A 28 1.78 -14.20 6.89
C ILE A 28 2.74 -15.32 7.28
N THR A 29 2.31 -16.55 7.06
CA THR A 29 3.11 -17.75 7.38
C THR A 29 3.68 -18.41 6.14
N ASN A 30 3.16 -18.08 4.95
CA ASN A 30 3.59 -18.66 3.69
C ASN A 30 3.98 -17.55 2.69
N LEU A 31 5.17 -17.67 2.10
CA LEU A 31 5.67 -16.71 1.10
C LEU A 31 4.75 -16.57 -0.12
N SER A 32 3.98 -17.59 -0.47
CA SER A 32 3.00 -17.54 -1.57
C SER A 32 1.81 -16.62 -1.30
N GLU A 33 1.62 -16.18 -0.06
CA GLU A 33 0.59 -15.19 0.32
C GLU A 33 1.06 -13.76 0.09
N ILE A 34 2.38 -13.52 0.04
CA ILE A 34 2.96 -12.18 -0.10
C ILE A 34 2.46 -11.48 -1.38
N PRO A 35 2.56 -12.08 -2.58
CA PRO A 35 2.06 -11.43 -3.79
C PRO A 35 0.55 -11.18 -3.74
N LYS A 36 -0.21 -12.05 -3.09
CA LYS A 36 -1.68 -11.93 -2.95
C LYS A 36 -2.10 -10.77 -2.05
N ILE A 37 -1.21 -10.29 -1.19
CA ILE A 37 -1.46 -9.17 -0.27
C ILE A 37 -0.83 -7.89 -0.83
N PHE A 38 0.39 -7.99 -1.36
CA PHE A 38 1.17 -6.86 -1.85
C PHE A 38 0.55 -6.21 -3.09
N THR A 39 0.14 -7.01 -4.09
CA THR A 39 -0.43 -6.46 -5.33
C THR A 39 -1.72 -5.69 -5.10
N PRO A 40 -2.73 -6.22 -4.36
CA PRO A 40 -3.93 -5.45 -4.07
C PRO A 40 -3.69 -4.19 -3.23
N LEU A 41 -2.67 -4.18 -2.36
CA LEU A 41 -2.30 -2.98 -1.59
C LEU A 41 -1.80 -1.86 -2.50
N ILE A 42 -0.94 -2.18 -3.47
CA ILE A 42 -0.46 -1.20 -4.46
C ILE A 42 -1.63 -0.68 -5.31
N ASP A 43 -2.47 -1.59 -5.81
CA ASP A 43 -3.62 -1.22 -6.65
C ASP A 43 -4.58 -0.30 -5.89
N TYR A 44 -4.83 -0.61 -4.62
CA TYR A 44 -5.65 0.22 -3.73
C TYR A 44 -5.06 1.63 -3.54
N TYR A 45 -3.76 1.73 -3.27
CA TYR A 45 -3.11 3.03 -3.11
C TYR A 45 -3.10 3.86 -4.38
N GLY A 46 -2.92 3.21 -5.54
CA GLY A 46 -3.03 3.86 -6.84
C GLY A 46 -4.43 4.41 -7.10
N ALA A 47 -5.46 3.58 -6.90
CA ALA A 47 -6.85 3.99 -7.09
C ALA A 47 -7.26 5.13 -6.14
N GLU A 48 -6.79 5.10 -4.90
CA GLU A 48 -7.07 6.15 -3.92
C GLU A 48 -6.38 7.47 -4.28
N LEU A 49 -5.16 7.42 -4.80
CA LEU A 49 -4.47 8.60 -5.32
C LEU A 49 -5.22 9.22 -6.49
N GLU A 50 -5.69 8.40 -7.44
CA GLU A 50 -6.51 8.86 -8.57
C GLU A 50 -7.81 9.51 -8.09
N ARG A 51 -8.51 8.90 -7.12
CA ARG A 51 -9.72 9.47 -6.51
C ARG A 51 -9.47 10.87 -5.96
N ILE A 52 -8.43 11.03 -5.14
CA ILE A 52 -8.06 12.32 -4.53
C ILE A 52 -7.72 13.36 -5.60
N GLN A 53 -7.00 12.97 -6.65
CA GLN A 53 -6.67 13.89 -7.75
C GLN A 53 -7.91 14.36 -8.51
N GLN A 54 -8.90 13.48 -8.71
CA GLN A 54 -10.17 13.85 -9.35
C GLN A 54 -11.00 14.79 -8.46
N GLU A 55 -11.06 14.52 -7.15
CA GLU A 55 -11.75 15.39 -6.19
C GLU A 55 -11.14 16.80 -6.18
N ASN A 56 -9.81 16.91 -6.16
CA ASN A 56 -9.11 18.20 -6.18
C ASN A 56 -9.28 18.97 -7.50
N LYS A 57 -9.53 18.30 -8.63
CA LYS A 57 -9.83 18.96 -9.92
C LYS A 57 -11.26 19.51 -10.00
N THR A 58 -12.14 19.02 -9.13
CA THR A 58 -13.56 19.37 -9.11
C THR A 58 -13.85 20.50 -8.11
N GLN A 59 -12.86 20.92 -7.33
CA GLN A 59 -12.89 22.08 -6.43
C GLN A 59 -12.30 23.33 -7.08
#